data_AF-A0A842WB49-F1
#
_entry.id   AF-A0A842WB49-F1
#
_cell.length_a   1.000
_cell.length_b   1.000
_cell.length_c   1.000
_cell.angle_alpha   90.00
_cell.angle_beta   90.00
_cell.angle_gamma   90.00
#
_symmetry.space_group_name_H-M   'P 1'
#
loop_
_entity.id
_entity.type
_entity.pdbx_description
1 polymer ?
#
loop_
_entity_poly.entity_id
_entity_poly.type
_entity_poly.pdbx_seq_one_letter_code
_entity_poly.pdbx_strand_id
1 'polypeptide(L)'
;MYSLLVRLTKMNRRDFMKLSGLTGLALVLGKFGSGCDERDDGNPQNTVQEKKLSDFPYFLANANNEFDGYVIVGDSAPGSDVVGAIDVITGIQNTGIVIPSDLAKLASEVASLDKHAILFGRNSTYAPGEANPFLDYEQIPVLNAGEGYLALEEQNGLYRIIVSGFEALDVRKAGRVLSEHCADSTKYDLAGRKVLVQGTSLTDLSTQVLE
;
A
#
# COMPACT_ATOMS: atom_id res chain seq x y z
N MET A 1 -23.49 -42.73 26.10
CA MET A 1 -22.05 -42.78 25.80
C MET A 1 -21.60 -41.37 25.46
N TYR A 2 -20.80 -40.80 26.37
CA TYR A 2 -20.08 -39.51 26.39
C TYR A 2 -20.74 -38.21 25.88
N SER A 3 -21.27 -37.47 26.86
CA SER A 3 -21.37 -36.01 26.92
C SER A 3 -19.98 -35.42 27.18
N LEU A 4 -19.52 -34.50 26.33
CA LEU A 4 -18.31 -33.69 26.57
C LEU A 4 -18.69 -32.21 26.52
N LEU A 5 -19.13 -31.72 27.68
CA LEU A 5 -19.46 -30.33 27.94
C LEU A 5 -18.17 -29.60 28.34
N VAL A 6 -17.55 -28.87 27.40
CA VAL A 6 -16.36 -28.07 27.67
C VAL A 6 -16.76 -26.79 28.41
N ARG A 7 -16.50 -26.76 29.71
CA ARG A 7 -16.50 -25.55 30.55
C ARG A 7 -15.28 -24.69 30.19
N LEU A 8 -15.49 -23.58 29.49
CA LEU A 8 -14.51 -22.48 29.44
C LEU A 8 -14.74 -21.55 30.63
N THR A 9 -13.96 -21.76 31.68
CA THR A 9 -13.88 -20.85 32.83
C THR A 9 -13.16 -19.56 32.42
N LYS A 10 -13.84 -18.42 32.62
CA LYS A 10 -13.29 -17.07 32.48
C LYS A 10 -12.02 -16.91 33.32
N MET A 11 -10.87 -16.72 32.69
CA MET A 11 -9.65 -16.23 33.35
C MET A 11 -9.71 -14.72 33.51
N ASN A 12 -9.39 -14.25 34.71
CA ASN A 12 -9.49 -12.86 35.14
C ASN A 12 -8.16 -12.13 34.86
N ARG A 13 -8.21 -10.92 34.29
CA ARG A 13 -7.03 -10.15 33.81
C ARG A 13 -5.99 -9.81 34.90
N ARG A 14 -6.30 -9.98 36.18
CA ARG A 14 -5.37 -9.64 37.29
C ARG A 14 -4.27 -10.67 37.54
N ASP A 15 -4.41 -11.90 37.04
CA ASP A 15 -3.40 -12.93 37.29
C ASP A 15 -2.23 -12.90 36.29
N PHE A 16 -2.36 -12.16 35.18
CA PHE A 16 -1.33 -12.09 34.14
C PHE A 16 -0.16 -11.12 34.48
N MET A 17 -0.31 -10.24 35.48
CA MET A 17 0.72 -9.23 35.82
C MET A 17 1.76 -9.67 36.87
N LYS A 18 1.72 -10.92 37.35
CA LYS A 18 2.70 -11.43 38.34
C LYS A 18 3.81 -12.30 37.75
N LEU A 19 3.87 -12.47 36.43
CA LEU A 19 4.84 -13.36 35.77
C LEU A 19 5.99 -12.67 35.02
N SER A 20 6.12 -11.33 35.10
CA SER A 20 7.18 -10.58 34.40
C SER A 20 8.34 -10.13 35.30
N GLY A 21 8.42 -10.65 36.53
CA GLY A 21 9.42 -10.24 37.50
C GLY A 21 10.32 -11.39 37.93
N LEU A 22 11.14 -11.95 37.03
CA LEU A 22 12.38 -12.66 37.40
C LEU A 22 13.14 -13.07 36.12
N THR A 23 14.19 -12.32 35.78
CA THR A 23 15.51 -12.80 35.26
C THR A 23 16.28 -11.62 34.67
N GLY A 24 17.09 -10.99 35.51
CA GLY A 24 18.25 -10.25 35.04
C GLY A 24 19.45 -11.18 34.85
N LEU A 25 20.51 -10.59 34.29
CA LEU A 25 21.92 -10.99 34.35
C LEU A 25 22.46 -11.82 33.16
N ALA A 26 23.22 -11.16 32.25
CA ALA A 26 24.65 -11.47 31.99
C ALA A 26 25.24 -10.65 30.82
N LEU A 27 26.04 -9.64 31.18
CA LEU A 27 27.43 -9.42 30.74
C LEU A 27 27.87 -9.92 29.34
N VAL A 28 28.14 -8.99 28.40
CA VAL A 28 29.21 -9.16 27.40
C VAL A 28 29.97 -7.83 27.26
N LEU A 29 31.13 -7.77 27.93
CA LEU A 29 32.20 -6.83 27.62
C LEU A 29 33.02 -7.45 26.48
N GLY A 30 33.03 -6.81 25.31
CA GLY A 30 33.73 -7.31 24.13
C GLY A 30 34.41 -6.19 23.33
N LYS A 31 35.70 -5.98 23.63
CA LYS A 31 36.79 -5.44 22.79
C LYS A 31 36.58 -4.08 22.09
N PHE A 32 37.23 -3.06 22.65
CA PHE A 32 37.80 -1.96 21.87
C PHE A 32 38.90 -2.49 20.96
N GLY A 33 38.61 -2.61 19.66
CA GLY A 33 39.61 -2.76 18.62
C GLY A 33 40.01 -1.38 18.11
N SER A 34 41.20 -0.93 18.49
CA SER A 34 41.89 0.19 17.85
C SER A 34 42.49 -0.29 16.52
N GLY A 35 41.86 0.07 15.41
CA GLY A 35 42.40 -0.06 14.06
C GLY A 35 42.28 1.28 13.35
N CYS A 36 43.39 2.00 13.28
CA CYS A 36 43.58 3.08 12.32
C CYS A 36 43.83 2.45 10.94
N ASP A 37 43.57 3.23 9.89
CA ASP A 37 43.77 2.95 8.46
C ASP A 37 42.64 2.19 7.75
N GLU A 38 41.57 2.94 7.44
CA GLU A 38 40.99 2.88 6.10
C GLU A 38 40.86 4.32 5.60
N ARG A 39 41.60 4.62 4.53
CA ARG A 39 41.40 5.84 3.75
C ARG A 39 40.01 5.71 3.13
N ASP A 40 39.05 6.37 3.74
CA ASP A 40 37.75 6.69 3.18
C ASP A 40 37.99 7.46 1.87
N ASP A 41 37.82 6.74 0.76
CA ASP A 41 37.90 7.21 -0.61
C ASP A 41 36.62 7.92 -1.03
N GLY A 42 35.95 8.63 -0.11
CA GLY A 42 35.17 9.83 -0.42
C GLY A 42 34.06 9.64 -1.46
N ASN A 43 33.50 8.45 -1.59
CA ASN A 43 32.33 8.23 -2.41
C ASN A 43 31.20 7.65 -1.54
N PRO A 44 30.48 8.51 -0.79
CA PRO A 44 29.18 8.12 -0.29
C PRO A 44 28.29 7.91 -1.50
N GLN A 45 28.26 6.68 -2.02
CA GLN A 45 27.21 6.16 -2.87
C GLN A 45 25.94 6.23 -2.03
N ASN A 46 25.36 7.42 -1.96
CA ASN A 46 24.04 7.70 -1.45
C ASN A 46 23.07 7.06 -2.44
N THR A 47 22.99 5.72 -2.42
CA THR A 47 22.06 4.95 -3.24
C THR A 47 20.68 5.30 -2.69
N VAL A 48 20.02 6.25 -3.35
CA VAL A 48 18.60 6.53 -3.13
C VAL A 48 17.89 5.19 -3.31
N GLN A 49 17.48 4.58 -2.19
CA GLN A 49 16.82 3.29 -2.23
C GLN A 49 15.50 3.49 -2.96
N GLU A 50 15.43 2.95 -4.17
CA GLU A 50 14.25 3.03 -5.01
C GLU A 50 13.06 2.41 -4.28
N LYS A 51 11.98 3.19 -4.16
CA LYS A 51 10.73 2.72 -3.54
C LYS A 51 9.99 1.78 -4.49
N LYS A 52 9.40 0.75 -3.90
CA LYS A 52 8.66 -0.32 -4.59
C LYS A 52 7.22 -0.39 -4.06
N LEU A 53 6.33 -1.01 -4.83
CA LEU A 53 4.95 -1.23 -4.39
C LEU A 53 4.87 -2.13 -3.15
N SER A 54 5.85 -3.01 -2.93
CA SER A 54 5.94 -3.84 -1.72
C SER A 54 6.06 -3.03 -0.43
N ASP A 55 6.58 -1.79 -0.52
CA ASP A 55 6.75 -0.89 0.63
C ASP A 55 5.46 -0.13 0.98
N PHE A 56 4.40 -0.29 0.19
CA PHE A 56 3.11 0.33 0.44
C PHE A 56 2.50 -0.19 1.75
N PRO A 57 1.89 0.67 2.59
CA PRO A 57 1.63 2.10 2.37
C PRO A 57 2.62 3.07 3.03
N TYR A 58 3.73 2.58 3.58
CA TYR A 58 4.55 3.35 4.52
C TYR A 58 5.24 4.57 3.91
N PHE A 59 5.57 4.56 2.62
CA PHE A 59 6.15 5.72 1.95
C PHE A 59 5.16 6.87 1.70
N LEU A 60 3.87 6.67 1.99
CA LEU A 60 2.82 7.70 1.92
C LEU A 60 2.50 8.30 3.29
N ALA A 61 3.12 7.80 4.37
CA ALA A 61 2.91 8.30 5.71
C ALA A 61 3.98 9.35 6.09
N ASN A 62 3.55 10.38 6.82
CA ASN A 62 4.47 11.36 7.40
C ASN A 62 5.13 10.83 8.69
N ALA A 63 5.97 11.66 9.31
CA ALA A 63 6.68 11.32 10.54
C ALA A 63 5.78 11.01 11.75
N ASN A 64 4.50 11.42 11.72
CA ASN A 64 3.51 11.13 12.76
C ASN A 64 2.70 9.84 12.48
N ASN A 65 3.09 9.06 11.47
CA ASN A 65 2.36 7.88 11.01
C ASN A 65 0.93 8.21 10.53
N GLU A 66 0.74 9.40 9.98
CA GLU A 66 -0.50 9.85 9.34
C GLU A 66 -0.32 9.84 7.82
N PHE A 67 -1.33 9.38 7.10
CA PHE A 67 -1.33 9.39 5.64
C PHE A 67 -1.26 10.84 5.12
N ASP A 68 -0.20 11.16 4.38
CA ASP A 68 0.05 12.51 3.84
C ASP A 68 -0.11 12.53 2.33
N GLY A 69 -1.35 12.37 1.90
CA GLY A 69 -1.69 12.35 0.49
C GLY A 69 -3.18 12.47 0.21
N TYR A 70 -3.51 12.44 -1.07
CA TYR A 70 -4.88 12.37 -1.56
C TYR A 70 -5.22 10.97 -2.08
N VAL A 71 -6.47 10.56 -1.91
CA VAL A 71 -7.06 9.47 -2.70
C VAL A 71 -8.02 10.11 -3.67
N ILE A 72 -7.65 10.13 -4.94
CA ILE A 72 -8.34 10.88 -5.98
C ILE A 72 -9.06 9.92 -6.90
N VAL A 73 -10.36 10.16 -7.06
CA VAL A 73 -11.21 9.42 -7.99
C VAL A 73 -11.69 10.37 -9.08
N GLY A 74 -11.81 9.89 -10.33
CA GLY A 74 -12.32 10.72 -11.44
C GLY A 74 -13.74 11.24 -11.18
N ASP A 75 -14.06 12.43 -11.70
CA ASP A 75 -15.36 13.10 -11.45
C ASP A 75 -16.58 12.29 -11.94
N SER A 76 -16.39 11.51 -13.01
CA SER A 76 -17.41 10.63 -13.59
C SER A 76 -17.08 9.15 -13.36
N ALA A 77 -16.25 8.84 -12.36
CA ALA A 77 -15.85 7.47 -12.09
C ALA A 77 -17.07 6.60 -11.71
N PRO A 78 -17.07 5.33 -12.11
CA PRO A 78 -18.13 4.39 -11.77
C PRO A 78 -18.03 4.04 -10.29
N GLY A 79 -19.16 3.60 -9.69
CA GLY A 79 -19.21 3.29 -8.26
C GLY A 79 -18.19 2.24 -7.81
N SER A 80 -17.77 1.32 -8.69
CA SER A 80 -16.72 0.35 -8.39
C SER A 80 -15.37 0.99 -8.08
N ASP A 81 -15.01 2.09 -8.74
CA ASP A 81 -13.75 2.79 -8.52
C ASP A 81 -13.77 3.45 -7.12
N VAL A 82 -14.90 4.06 -6.76
CA VAL A 82 -15.11 4.63 -5.41
C VAL A 82 -15.03 3.56 -4.34
N VAL A 83 -15.65 2.39 -4.56
CA VAL A 83 -15.55 1.28 -3.60
C VAL A 83 -14.11 0.72 -3.55
N GLY A 84 -13.41 0.67 -4.67
CA GLY A 84 -11.98 0.32 -4.71
C GLY A 84 -11.11 1.28 -3.90
N ALA A 85 -11.38 2.58 -3.98
CA ALA A 85 -10.74 3.60 -3.14
C ALA A 85 -11.01 3.37 -1.64
N ILE A 86 -12.25 3.04 -1.26
CA ILE A 86 -12.61 2.70 0.12
C ILE A 86 -11.91 1.42 0.59
N ASP A 87 -11.82 0.40 -0.27
CA ASP A 87 -11.12 -0.85 0.03
C ASP A 87 -9.64 -0.55 0.35
N VAL A 88 -8.97 0.28 -0.45
CA VAL A 88 -7.57 0.72 -0.20
C VAL A 88 -7.44 1.52 1.09
N ILE A 89 -8.27 2.55 1.31
CA ILE A 89 -8.22 3.37 2.53
C ILE A 89 -8.39 2.50 3.78
N THR A 90 -9.32 1.55 3.74
CA THR A 90 -9.54 0.59 4.84
C THR A 90 -8.31 -0.30 5.05
N GLY A 91 -7.67 -0.74 3.96
CA GLY A 91 -6.42 -1.49 4.01
C GLY A 91 -5.30 -0.70 4.70
N ILE A 92 -5.10 0.56 4.31
CA ILE A 92 -4.10 1.45 4.93
C ILE A 92 -4.41 1.63 6.42
N GLN A 93 -5.67 1.90 6.79
CA GLN A 93 -6.06 2.07 8.19
C GLN A 93 -5.73 0.83 9.04
N ASN A 94 -5.86 -0.37 8.48
CA ASN A 94 -5.53 -1.63 9.18
C ASN A 94 -4.04 -1.81 9.45
N THR A 95 -3.15 -1.04 8.80
CA THR A 95 -1.70 -1.01 9.12
C THR A 95 -1.38 -0.18 10.37
N GLY A 96 -2.34 0.57 10.89
CA GLY A 96 -2.15 1.51 11.99
C GLY A 96 -1.79 2.93 11.57
N ILE A 97 -1.69 3.21 10.26
CA ILE A 97 -1.58 4.57 9.74
C ILE A 97 -2.89 5.34 10.00
N VAL A 98 -2.75 6.56 10.51
CA VAL A 98 -3.89 7.45 10.78
C VAL A 98 -4.39 8.04 9.47
N ILE A 99 -5.71 7.96 9.27
CA ILE A 99 -6.40 8.42 8.07
C ILE A 99 -7.07 9.78 8.39
N PRO A 100 -6.59 10.90 7.81
CA PRO A 100 -7.23 12.20 8.03
C PRO A 100 -8.60 12.29 7.36
N SER A 101 -9.49 13.15 7.85
CA SER A 101 -10.84 13.29 7.29
C SER A 101 -10.89 13.94 5.91
N ASP A 102 -9.81 14.59 5.46
CA ASP A 102 -9.76 15.38 4.22
C ASP A 102 -8.86 14.77 3.13
N LEU A 103 -8.79 13.44 3.04
CA LEU A 103 -7.90 12.76 2.09
C LEU A 103 -8.58 12.43 0.74
N ALA A 104 -9.87 12.10 0.76
CA ALA A 104 -10.58 11.61 -0.41
C ALA A 104 -11.13 12.80 -1.20
N LYS A 105 -10.77 12.88 -2.49
CA LYS A 105 -11.12 14.00 -3.37
C LYS A 105 -11.63 13.48 -4.70
N LEU A 106 -12.57 14.20 -5.30
CA LEU A 106 -12.83 14.13 -6.72
C LEU A 106 -11.70 14.83 -7.48
N ALA A 107 -11.49 14.45 -8.73
CA ALA A 107 -10.45 15.06 -9.55
C ALA A 107 -10.63 16.58 -9.71
N SER A 108 -11.87 17.06 -9.85
CA SER A 108 -12.19 18.49 -9.94
C SER A 108 -11.95 19.29 -8.66
N GLU A 109 -11.80 18.63 -7.50
CA GLU A 109 -11.52 19.30 -6.22
C GLU A 109 -10.04 19.54 -6.00
N VAL A 110 -9.18 18.95 -6.82
CA VAL A 110 -7.73 19.05 -6.71
C VAL A 110 -7.24 19.99 -7.81
N ALA A 111 -6.64 21.12 -7.43
CA ALA A 111 -6.08 22.05 -8.41
C ALA A 111 -4.71 21.59 -8.93
N SER A 112 -3.93 20.91 -8.07
CA SER A 112 -2.59 20.42 -8.37
C SER A 112 -2.21 19.27 -7.43
N LEU A 113 -1.31 18.39 -7.87
CA LEU A 113 -0.77 17.30 -7.06
C LEU A 113 0.47 17.76 -6.29
N ASP A 114 0.24 18.46 -5.18
CA ASP A 114 1.27 18.96 -4.26
C ASP A 114 1.54 18.03 -3.05
N LYS A 115 0.85 16.88 -3.00
CA LYS A 115 1.04 15.81 -2.03
C LYS A 115 1.21 14.46 -2.70
N HIS A 116 1.50 13.43 -1.91
CA HIS A 116 1.38 12.06 -2.39
C HIS A 116 -0.04 11.77 -2.84
N ALA A 117 -0.23 10.80 -3.74
CA ALA A 117 -1.56 10.49 -4.23
C ALA A 117 -1.77 9.00 -4.54
N ILE A 118 -3.01 8.54 -4.38
CA ILE A 118 -3.51 7.31 -4.97
C ILE A 118 -4.59 7.71 -5.97
N LEU A 119 -4.32 7.46 -7.24
CA LEU A 119 -5.11 7.91 -8.37
C LEU A 119 -5.91 6.74 -8.92
N PHE A 120 -7.24 6.80 -8.79
CA PHE A 120 -8.16 5.85 -9.38
C PHE A 120 -8.69 6.37 -10.71
N GLY A 121 -8.68 5.51 -11.72
CA GLY A 121 -9.33 5.79 -12.99
C GLY A 121 -9.00 4.78 -14.07
N ARG A 122 -9.70 4.89 -15.20
CA ARG A 122 -9.55 4.00 -16.35
C ARG A 122 -8.88 4.72 -17.49
N ASN A 123 -8.17 3.98 -18.36
CA ASN A 123 -7.59 4.57 -19.56
C ASN A 123 -8.67 5.21 -20.43
N SER A 124 -8.45 6.46 -20.85
CA SER A 124 -9.37 7.23 -21.69
C SER A 124 -9.69 6.54 -23.02
N THR A 125 -8.83 5.62 -23.48
CA THR A 125 -9.07 4.76 -24.63
C THR A 125 -10.30 3.86 -24.44
N TYR A 126 -10.57 3.41 -23.21
CA TYR A 126 -11.70 2.53 -22.90
C TYR A 126 -12.91 3.31 -22.39
N ALA A 127 -12.69 4.39 -21.66
CA ALA A 127 -13.73 5.20 -21.04
C ALA A 127 -13.33 6.69 -21.00
N PRO A 128 -13.40 7.41 -22.15
CA PRO A 128 -12.88 8.77 -22.24
C PRO A 128 -13.62 9.76 -21.32
N GLY A 129 -14.90 9.52 -21.02
CA GLY A 129 -15.69 10.35 -20.12
C GLY A 129 -15.43 10.10 -18.63
N GLU A 130 -14.71 9.04 -18.28
CA GLU A 130 -14.43 8.65 -16.88
C GLU A 130 -12.95 8.78 -16.54
N ALA A 131 -12.19 9.39 -17.46
CA ALA A 131 -10.78 9.58 -17.30
C ALA A 131 -10.49 10.52 -16.12
N ASN A 132 -9.63 10.08 -15.20
CA ASN A 132 -9.03 10.93 -14.20
C ASN A 132 -7.94 11.79 -14.87
N PRO A 133 -8.06 13.13 -14.87
CA PRO A 133 -7.14 14.03 -15.57
C PRO A 133 -5.72 14.01 -15.01
N PHE A 134 -5.50 13.42 -13.83
CA PHE A 134 -4.19 13.27 -13.21
C PHE A 134 -3.42 12.03 -13.66
N LEU A 135 -4.07 11.12 -14.38
CA LEU A 135 -3.42 9.92 -14.90
C LEU A 135 -2.73 10.23 -16.23
N ASP A 136 -1.44 9.91 -16.31
CA ASP A 136 -0.72 9.87 -17.57
C ASP A 136 -1.04 8.56 -18.29
N TYR A 137 -2.10 8.59 -19.11
CA TYR A 137 -2.62 7.42 -19.80
C TYR A 137 -1.67 6.81 -20.82
N GLU A 138 -0.65 7.55 -21.26
CA GLU A 138 0.39 7.02 -22.15
C GLU A 138 1.30 6.03 -21.41
N GLN A 139 1.38 6.12 -20.08
CA GLN A 139 2.18 5.21 -19.25
C GLN A 139 1.41 3.99 -18.75
N ILE A 140 0.08 3.97 -18.93
CA ILE A 140 -0.75 2.81 -18.64
C ILE A 140 -0.76 1.90 -19.86
N PRO A 141 -0.26 0.64 -19.76
CA PRO A 141 -0.26 -0.28 -20.89
C PRO A 141 -1.68 -0.56 -21.36
N VAL A 142 -1.80 -1.01 -22.61
CA VAL A 142 -3.07 -1.53 -23.13
C VAL A 142 -3.43 -2.78 -22.32
N LEU A 143 -4.56 -2.73 -21.62
CA LEU A 143 -5.09 -3.82 -20.80
C LEU A 143 -6.12 -4.62 -21.59
N ASN A 144 -6.23 -5.92 -21.27
CA ASN A 144 -7.30 -6.79 -21.73
C ASN A 144 -8.44 -6.86 -20.70
N ALA A 145 -9.59 -7.37 -21.12
CA ALA A 145 -10.71 -7.61 -20.23
C ALA A 145 -10.30 -8.54 -19.06
N GLY A 146 -10.61 -8.13 -17.83
CA GLY A 146 -10.22 -8.84 -16.63
C GLY A 146 -8.87 -8.40 -16.04
N GLU A 147 -8.16 -7.47 -16.68
CA GLU A 147 -6.85 -6.98 -16.23
C GLU A 147 -6.96 -5.63 -15.53
N GLY A 148 -6.37 -5.56 -14.33
CA GLY A 148 -6.08 -4.36 -13.56
C GLY A 148 -4.60 -4.00 -13.64
N TYR A 149 -4.25 -2.78 -13.25
CA TYR A 149 -2.89 -2.27 -13.29
C TYR A 149 -2.59 -1.41 -12.08
N LEU A 150 -1.42 -1.63 -11.51
CA LEU A 150 -0.83 -0.85 -10.42
C LEU A 150 0.50 -0.28 -10.88
N ALA A 151 0.72 1.02 -10.66
CA ALA A 151 2.03 1.62 -10.86
C ALA A 151 2.40 2.59 -9.74
N LEU A 152 3.65 2.55 -9.32
CA LEU A 152 4.27 3.56 -8.46
C LEU A 152 5.09 4.51 -9.33
N GLU A 153 4.71 5.78 -9.30
CA GLU A 153 5.39 6.88 -9.96
C GLU A 153 5.96 7.85 -8.93
N GLU A 154 7.07 8.49 -9.28
CA GLU A 154 7.63 9.58 -8.47
C GLU A 154 7.77 10.81 -9.35
N GLN A 155 7.20 11.92 -8.91
CA GLN A 155 7.35 13.20 -9.60
C GLN A 155 7.59 14.29 -8.57
N ASN A 156 8.68 15.05 -8.73
CA ASN A 156 9.06 16.15 -7.83
C ASN A 156 9.18 15.71 -6.35
N GLY A 157 9.65 14.48 -6.10
CA GLY A 157 9.77 13.92 -4.74
C GLY A 157 8.45 13.44 -4.12
N LEU A 158 7.35 13.46 -4.89
CA LEU A 158 6.05 12.96 -4.46
C LEU A 158 5.73 11.64 -5.14
N TYR A 159 5.41 10.63 -4.34
CA TYR A 159 4.94 9.33 -4.82
C TYR A 159 3.46 9.36 -5.21
N ARG A 160 3.16 8.68 -6.31
CA ARG A 160 1.80 8.48 -6.81
C ARG A 160 1.58 7.01 -7.12
N ILE A 161 0.45 6.49 -6.68
CA ILE A 161 0.03 5.14 -7.03
C ILE A 161 -1.12 5.25 -8.02
N ILE A 162 -0.91 4.70 -9.21
CA ILE A 162 -1.97 4.56 -10.21
C ILE A 162 -2.68 3.24 -9.93
N VAL A 163 -4.01 3.31 -9.83
CA VAL A 163 -4.90 2.16 -9.74
C VAL A 163 -5.85 2.22 -10.92
N SER A 164 -5.63 1.33 -11.90
CA SER A 164 -6.36 1.31 -13.16
C SER A 164 -6.83 -0.10 -13.52
N GLY A 165 -7.67 -0.20 -14.53
CA GLY A 165 -8.20 -1.44 -15.07
C GLY A 165 -8.93 -1.23 -16.38
N PHE A 166 -9.15 -2.33 -17.10
CA PHE A 166 -9.91 -2.31 -18.35
C PHE A 166 -11.38 -1.91 -18.10
N GLU A 167 -12.04 -2.59 -17.17
CA GLU A 167 -13.38 -2.23 -16.68
C GLU A 167 -13.35 -1.68 -15.25
N ALA A 168 -14.47 -1.06 -14.83
CA ALA A 168 -14.67 -0.57 -13.47
C ALA A 168 -14.43 -1.65 -12.39
N LEU A 169 -14.82 -2.88 -12.68
CA LEU A 169 -14.56 -4.01 -11.79
C LEU A 169 -13.06 -4.33 -11.68
N ASP A 170 -12.31 -4.13 -12.76
CA ASP A 170 -10.87 -4.40 -12.81
C ASP A 170 -10.07 -3.35 -12.02
N VAL A 171 -10.49 -2.09 -12.06
CA VAL A 171 -9.96 -1.02 -11.17
C VAL A 171 -10.14 -1.42 -9.71
N ARG A 172 -11.34 -1.89 -9.36
CA ARG A 172 -11.61 -2.36 -8.00
C ARG A 172 -10.77 -3.57 -7.62
N LYS A 173 -10.56 -4.52 -8.52
CA LYS A 173 -9.64 -5.66 -8.29
C LYS A 173 -8.22 -5.18 -8.01
N ALA A 174 -7.71 -4.20 -8.77
CA ALA A 174 -6.39 -3.61 -8.51
C ALA A 174 -6.32 -2.93 -7.13
N GLY A 175 -7.33 -2.14 -6.77
CA GLY A 175 -7.43 -1.56 -5.42
C GLY A 175 -7.51 -2.61 -4.31
N ARG A 176 -8.23 -3.71 -4.56
CA ARG A 176 -8.34 -4.84 -3.63
C ARG A 176 -7.00 -5.51 -3.36
N VAL A 177 -6.15 -5.68 -4.37
CA VAL A 177 -4.78 -6.21 -4.20
C VAL A 177 -3.96 -5.33 -3.24
N LEU A 178 -3.99 -4.00 -3.42
CA LEU A 178 -3.30 -3.07 -2.50
C LEU A 178 -3.85 -3.15 -1.07
N SER A 179 -5.18 -3.19 -0.93
CA SER A 179 -5.83 -3.30 0.38
C SER A 179 -5.45 -4.58 1.12
N GLU A 180 -5.46 -5.71 0.43
CA GLU A 180 -5.12 -7.00 1.02
C GLU A 180 -3.62 -7.16 1.26
N HIS A 181 -2.76 -6.53 0.46
CA HIS A 181 -1.33 -6.43 0.74
C HIS A 181 -1.02 -5.71 2.06
N CYS A 182 -1.81 -4.70 2.43
CA CYS A 182 -1.69 -4.07 3.74
C CYS A 182 -1.95 -5.03 4.91
N ALA A 183 -2.81 -6.03 4.71
CA ALA A 183 -3.13 -7.03 5.72
C ALA A 183 -2.11 -8.19 5.74
N ASP A 184 -1.62 -8.60 4.58
CA ASP A 184 -0.63 -9.65 4.40
C ASP A 184 0.29 -9.33 3.21
N SER A 185 1.51 -8.85 3.52
CA SER A 185 2.49 -8.44 2.53
C SER A 185 3.08 -9.58 1.70
N THR A 186 2.72 -10.84 2.02
CA THR A 186 3.20 -12.04 1.31
C THR A 186 2.16 -12.60 0.34
N LYS A 187 0.93 -12.07 0.38
CA LYS A 187 -0.19 -12.57 -0.42
C LYS A 187 -0.01 -12.32 -1.92
N TYR A 188 0.58 -11.19 -2.27
CA TYR A 188 0.80 -10.76 -3.66
C TYR A 188 2.25 -10.35 -3.88
N ASP A 189 2.81 -10.69 -5.04
CA ASP A 189 4.13 -10.20 -5.43
C ASP A 189 3.99 -8.78 -5.97
N LEU A 190 4.39 -7.80 -5.14
CA LEU A 190 4.44 -6.37 -5.46
C LEU A 190 5.89 -5.84 -5.45
N ALA A 191 6.90 -6.69 -5.71
CA ALA A 191 8.31 -6.32 -5.58
C ALA A 191 8.84 -5.31 -6.63
N GLY A 192 8.04 -4.95 -7.64
CA GLY A 192 8.36 -3.97 -8.67
C GLY A 192 7.68 -2.62 -8.47
N ARG A 193 7.75 -1.77 -9.50
CA ARG A 193 7.04 -0.49 -9.55
C ARG A 193 5.77 -0.59 -10.38
N LYS A 194 5.70 -1.53 -11.31
CA LYS A 194 4.54 -1.78 -12.17
C LYS A 194 4.09 -3.22 -12.01
N VAL A 195 2.80 -3.42 -11.79
CA VAL A 195 2.20 -4.73 -11.56
C VAL A 195 0.91 -4.86 -12.35
N LEU A 196 0.80 -5.95 -13.10
CA LEU A 196 -0.45 -6.39 -13.70
C LEU A 196 -1.24 -7.20 -12.68
N VAL A 197 -2.52 -6.88 -12.55
CA VAL A 197 -3.46 -7.61 -11.68
C VAL A 197 -4.41 -8.39 -12.57
N GLN A 198 -4.52 -9.70 -12.33
CA GLN A 198 -5.38 -10.58 -13.11
C GLN A 198 -6.36 -11.29 -12.19
N GLY A 199 -7.47 -11.79 -12.74
CA GLY A 199 -8.45 -12.53 -11.97
C GLY A 199 -9.85 -12.51 -12.54
N THR A 200 -10.65 -13.52 -12.22
CA THR A 200 -12.05 -13.62 -12.66
C THR A 200 -13.03 -13.00 -11.66
N SER A 201 -12.62 -12.77 -10.42
CA SER A 201 -13.46 -12.25 -9.34
C SER A 201 -12.64 -11.48 -8.29
N LEU A 202 -13.30 -10.86 -7.31
CA LEU A 202 -12.63 -10.17 -6.19
C LEU A 202 -11.92 -11.11 -5.20
N THR A 203 -12.11 -12.42 -5.32
CA THR A 203 -11.50 -13.44 -4.44
C THR A 203 -10.50 -14.34 -5.16
N ASP A 204 -10.42 -14.23 -6.48
CA ASP A 204 -9.53 -14.99 -7.36
C ASP A 204 -8.65 -13.97 -8.08
N LEU A 205 -7.59 -13.54 -7.40
CA LEU A 205 -6.67 -12.48 -7.84
C LEU A 205 -5.24 -13.01 -7.87
N SER A 206 -4.49 -12.63 -8.89
CA SER A 206 -3.05 -12.86 -9.01
C SER A 206 -2.34 -11.60 -9.50
N THR A 207 -1.03 -11.54 -9.26
CA THR A 207 -0.18 -10.43 -9.70
C THR A 207 0.97 -10.91 -10.56
N GLN A 208 1.36 -10.08 -11.52
CA GLN A 208 2.57 -10.24 -12.31
C GLN A 208 3.36 -8.93 -12.29
N VAL A 209 4.59 -8.98 -11.79
CA VAL A 209 5.52 -7.83 -11.84
C VAL A 209 5.93 -7.60 -13.30
N LEU A 210 5.81 -6.35 -13.76
CA LEU A 210 6.13 -5.96 -15.14
C LEU A 210 7.51 -5.33 -15.26
N GLU A 211 7.86 -4.44 -14.32
CA GLU A 211 9.19 -3.80 -14.14
C GLU A 211 9.22 -3.03 -12.81
#